data_AF-A0A6H0CFG6-F1
#
_entry.id   AF-A0A6H0CFG6-F1
#
_cell.length_a   1.000
_cell.length_b   1.000
_cell.length_c   1.000
_cell.angle_alpha   90.00
_cell.angle_beta   90.00
_cell.angle_gamma   90.00
#
_symmetry.space_group_name_H-M   'P 1'
#
loop_
_entity.id
_entity.type
_entity.pdbx_description
1 polymer ?
#
loop_
_entity_poly.entity_id
_entity_poly.type
_entity_poly.pdbx_seq_one_letter_code
_entity_poly.pdbx_strand_id
1 'polypeptide(L)' 'MYEHAVAASALYNELVMAEAYEALGPASEPRTVTPGRRPVMGVAGVPHELIRWTSRRSDQIAACPAELEDE' A
#
# COMPACT_ATOMS: atom_id res chain seq x y z
N MET A 1 1.46 -17.92 16.16
CA MET A 1 0.80 -16.60 16.06
C MET A 1 0.85 -15.96 14.66
N TYR A 2 1.63 -16.48 13.69
CA TYR A 2 1.74 -15.85 12.35
C TYR A 2 1.01 -16.58 11.21
N GLU A 3 0.46 -17.77 11.45
CA GLU A 3 -0.16 -18.61 10.41
C GLU A 3 -1.26 -17.89 9.61
N HIS A 4 -1.99 -16.99 10.26
CA HIS A 4 -3.09 -16.25 9.63
C HIS A 4 -2.79 -14.76 9.44
N ALA A 5 -1.53 -14.31 9.54
CA ALA A 5 -1.19 -12.89 9.47
C ALA A 5 -1.60 -12.24 8.14
N VAL A 6 -1.42 -12.95 7.01
CA VAL A 6 -1.82 -12.47 5.68
C VAL A 6 -3.34 -12.37 5.56
N ALA A 7 -4.07 -13.38 6.05
CA ALA A 7 -5.54 -13.39 6.03
C ALA A 7 -6.13 -12.29 6.93
N ALA A 8 -5.57 -12.12 8.13
CA ALA A 8 -5.94 -11.05 9.05
C ALA A 8 -5.66 -9.66 8.45
N SER A 9 -4.52 -9.48 7.79
CA SER A 9 -4.19 -8.23 7.09
C SER A 9 -5.15 -7.94 5.94
N ALA A 10 -5.54 -8.95 5.17
CA ALA A 10 -6.52 -8.80 4.12
C ALA A 10 -7.89 -8.39 4.69
N LEU A 11 -8.37 -9.07 5.74
CA LEU A 11 -9.63 -8.71 6.41
C LEU A 11 -9.61 -7.29 6.95
N TYR A 12 -8.51 -6.88 7.59
CA TYR A 12 -8.33 -5.52 8.09
C TYR A 12 -8.46 -4.48 6.96
N ASN A 13 -7.78 -4.69 5.83
CA ASN A 13 -7.84 -3.77 4.70
C ASN A 13 -9.26 -3.66 4.14
N GLU A 14 -9.98 -4.77 4.01
CA GLU A 14 -11.37 -4.77 3.52
C GLU A 14 -12.31 -4.01 4.48
N LEU A 15 -12.19 -4.22 5.79
CA LEU A 15 -13.02 -3.52 6.78
C LEU A 15 -12.77 -2.01 6.77
N VAL A 16 -11.50 -1.59 6.77
CA VAL A 16 -11.14 -0.16 6.71
C VAL A 16 -11.66 0.48 5.43
N MET A 17 -11.55 -0.20 4.28
CA MET A 17 -12.05 0.35 3.02
C MET A 17 -13.58 0.39 2.97
N ALA A 18 -14.28 -0.57 3.58
CA ALA A 18 -15.73 -0.54 3.70
C ALA A 18 -16.19 0.65 4.56
N GLU A 19 -15.55 0.90 5.70
CA GLU A 19 -15.84 2.07 6.54
C GLU A 19 -15.57 3.39 5.80
N ALA A 20 -14.44 3.47 5.09
CA ALA A 20 -14.11 4.65 4.28
C ALA A 20 -15.12 4.86 3.14
N TYR A 21 -15.59 3.79 2.51
CA TYR A 21 -16.61 3.83 1.45
C TYR A 21 -17.94 4.38 1.99
N GLU A 22 -18.39 3.90 3.15
CA GLU A 22 -19.62 4.38 3.78
C GLU A 22 -19.51 5.87 4.16
N ALA A 23 -18.35 6.30 4.68
CA ALA A 23 -18.16 7.67 5.13
C ALA A 23 -17.93 8.69 4.00
N LEU A 24 -17.29 8.27 2.90
CA LEU A 24 -16.77 9.18 1.86
C LEU A 24 -17.31 8.87 0.45
N GLY A 25 -18.11 7.82 0.30
CA GLY A 25 -18.59 7.31 -0.99
C GLY A 25 -17.58 6.41 -1.70
N PRO A 26 -17.87 5.98 -2.95
CA PRO A 26 -16.94 5.18 -3.75
C PRO A 26 -15.61 5.91 -3.95
N ALA A 27 -14.62 5.49 -3.17
CA ALA A 27 -13.31 6.12 -3.10
C ALA A 27 -12.18 5.08 -3.05
N SER A 28 -12.38 3.89 -3.62
CA SER A 28 -11.35 2.84 -3.66
C SER A 28 -10.98 2.46 -5.09
N GLU A 29 -9.68 2.34 -5.35
CA GLU A 29 -9.16 1.83 -6.63
C GLU A 29 -7.95 0.90 -6.43
N PRO A 30 -7.77 -0.13 -7.28
CA PRO A 30 -6.57 -0.95 -7.24
C PRO A 30 -5.33 -0.15 -7.63
N ARG A 31 -4.28 -0.23 -6.81
CA ARG A 31 -2.99 0.42 -7.05
C ARG A 31 -1.87 -0.61 -7.10
N THR A 32 -1.15 -0.62 -8.21
CA THR A 32 0.09 -1.40 -8.35
C THR A 32 1.25 -0.63 -7.76
N VAL A 33 1.74 -1.07 -6.59
CA VAL A 33 2.91 -0.45 -5.91
C VAL A 33 4.22 -1.03 -6.42
N THR A 34 4.21 -2.31 -6.78
CA THR A 34 5.37 -3.00 -7.33
C THR A 34 4.91 -3.79 -8.56
N PRO A 35 5.55 -3.60 -9.73
CA PRO A 35 5.22 -4.35 -10.93
C PRO A 35 5.22 -5.87 -10.68
N GLY A 36 4.22 -6.58 -11.20
CA GLY A 36 4.09 -8.03 -11.05
C GLY A 36 3.65 -8.51 -9.66
N ARG A 37 3.40 -7.62 -8.69
CA ARG A 37 2.83 -7.97 -7.38
C ARG A 37 1.32 -7.72 -7.36
N ARG A 38 0.63 -8.39 -6.43
CA ARG A 38 -0.81 -8.19 -6.19
C ARG A 38 -1.06 -6.69 -5.89
N PRO A 39 -2.04 -6.04 -6.56
CA PRO A 39 -2.41 -4.67 -6.24
C PRO A 39 -2.90 -4.52 -4.81
N VAL A 40 -2.70 -3.33 -4.24
CA VAL A 40 -3.31 -2.94 -2.97
C VAL A 40 -4.44 -1.96 -3.23
N MET A 41 -5.47 -1.96 -2.39
CA MET A 41 -6.53 -0.95 -2.49
C MET A 41 -6.00 0.39 -1.99
N GLY A 42 -6.20 1.44 -2.79
CA GLY A 42 -5.88 2.82 -2.44
C GLY A 42 -7.11 3.71 -2.52
N VAL A 43 -6.97 4.95 -2.04
CA VAL A 43 -8.02 5.96 -2.17
C VAL A 43 -8.05 6.49 -3.60
N ALA A 44 -9.21 6.42 -4.24
CA ALA A 44 -9.39 6.83 -5.63
C ALA A 44 -9.10 8.33 -5.82
N GLY A 45 -8.39 8.66 -6.89
CA GLY A 45 -8.09 10.04 -7.26
C GLY A 45 -7.00 10.70 -6.40
N VAL A 46 -6.36 9.98 -5.47
CA VAL A 46 -5.18 10.48 -4.76
C VAL A 46 -3.94 10.23 -5.63
N PRO A 47 -3.26 11.30 -6.10
CA PRO A 47 -2.08 11.14 -6.93
C PRO A 47 -0.96 10.38 -6.21
N HIS A 48 -0.30 9.47 -6.92
CA HIS A 48 0.70 8.59 -6.32
C HIS A 48 1.89 9.35 -5.75
N GLU A 49 2.24 10.49 -6.36
CA GLU A 49 3.30 11.37 -5.90
C GLU A 49 3.04 11.95 -4.51
N LEU A 50 1.78 12.20 -4.12
CA LEU A 50 1.45 12.67 -2.77
C LEU A 50 1.68 11.57 -1.72
N ILE A 51 1.38 10.33 -2.10
CA ILE A 51 1.61 9.15 -1.26
C ILE A 51 3.11 8.93 -1.11
N ARG A 52 3.86 9.02 -2.20
CA ARG A 52 5.32 8.91 -2.17
C ARG A 52 5.96 10.02 -1.34
N TRP A 53 5.52 11.26 -1.50
CA TRP A 53 6.05 12.43 -0.78
C TRP A 53 6.09 12.24 0.75
N THR A 54 5.10 11.54 1.30
CA THR A 54 5.02 11.25 2.74
C THR A 54 5.72 9.95 3.15
N SER A 55 6.14 9.12 2.20
CA SER A 55 6.62 7.75 2.43
C SER A 55 8.15 7.63 2.51
N ARG A 56 8.79 8.42 3.38
CA ARG A 56 10.27 8.45 3.50
C ARG A 56 10.92 7.07 3.71
N ARG A 57 10.27 6.20 4.49
CA ARG A 57 10.76 4.83 4.74
C ARG A 57 10.77 3.99 3.46
N SER A 58 9.78 4.16 2.59
CA SER A 58 9.71 3.42 1.32
C SER A 58 10.85 3.81 0.39
N ASP A 59 11.20 5.10 0.32
CA ASP A 59 12.37 5.56 -0.45
C ASP A 59 13.68 4.99 0.12
N GLN A 60 13.83 4.95 1.45
CA GLN A 60 14.99 4.33 2.11
C GLN A 60 15.11 2.84 1.78
N ILE A 61 14.00 2.11 1.83
CA ILE A 61 13.97 0.68 1.48
C ILE A 61 14.31 0.48 0.00
N ALA A 62 13.87 1.37 -0.88
CA ALA A 62 14.17 1.30 -2.31
C ALA A 62 15.63 1.62 -2.64
N ALA A 63 16.28 2.48 -1.84
CA ALA A 63 17.70 2.83 -2.01
C ALA A 63 18.66 1.75 -1.48
N CYS A 64 18.27 1.06 -0.41
CA CYS A 64 19.12 0.08 0.29
C CYS A 64 19.72 -1.02 -0.62
N PRO A 65 19.00 -1.64 -1.57
CA PRO A 65 19.59 -2.63 -2.48
C PRO A 65 20.75 -2.06 -3.32
N ALA A 66 20.63 -0.83 -3.83
CA ALA A 66 21.69 -0.21 -4.62
C ALA A 66 22.95 0.05 -3.77
N GLU A 67 22.75 0.49 -2.52
CA GLU A 67 23.86 0.71 -1.58
C GLU A 67 24.60 -0.59 -1.21
N LEU A 68 23.90 -1.73 -1.20
CA LEU A 68 24.48 -3.05 -0.92
C LEU A 68 25.15 -3.69 -2.15
N GLU A 69 24.78 -3.29 -3.37
CA GLU A 69 25.42 -3.75 -4.61
C GLU A 69 26.74 -3.03 -4.89
N ASP A 70 26.93 -1.83 -4.33
CA ASP A 70 28.14 -1.01 -4.45
C ASP A 70 29.24 -1.35 -3.41
N GLU A 71 28.99 -2.27 -2.47
CA GLU A 71 29.91 -2.74 -1.41
C GLU A 71 30.58 -4.09 -1.77
#